data_AF-A0A2H1WH55-F1
#
_entry.id   AF-A0A2H1WH55-F1
#
_cell.length_a   1.000
_cell.length_b   1.000
_cell.length_c   1.000
_cell.angle_alpha   90.00
_cell.angle_beta   90.00
_cell.angle_gamma   90.00
#
_symmetry.space_group_name_H-M   'P 1'
#
loop_
_entity.id
_entity.type
_entity.pdbx_description
1 polymer ?
#
loop_
_entity_poly.entity_id
_entity_poly.type
_entity_poly.pdbx_seq_one_letter_code
_entity_poly.pdbx_strand_id
1 'polypeptide(L)'
;MQGSVSFGKEVIDTISHYMRRQGAGATTSGRRSMPFSKEHDVLYIIIKSAYLCRDLRFCEGKLEQFLNEYIMVQTKSIETIFEGIFNHKHMTHEQARKERLFFEEELKKGLREIRKLLKHMTMKMRSESSTYLWIEVIKKISVMFQTAAILLAGERLQGKPEEIDEVKKKLTQKLVIATSIVEGKYESKLCSQYHVCVKAFEVTKALETVLGSFKDMDEESAKIFIRYVSESLMETKLYSHIAEVTSNELQIILNDMAYSDSVSAKEVLLSIHKAVEDRLNALKLKTHMVNGRDVELVHVILSDMDHVYGKSSFDPFHEFLKSFFSWTRTRTRLGGPIRSLLKDLADALSYLPEDLSYKLINEVRTFLEITVDPEY
;
A
#
# COMPACT_ATOMS: atom_id res chain seq x y z
N MET A 1 -41.70 15.41 -21.07
CA MET A 1 -40.22 15.45 -20.92
C MET A 1 -39.77 14.13 -20.32
N GLN A 2 -39.25 13.23 -21.16
CA GLN A 2 -38.61 11.99 -20.72
C GLN A 2 -37.15 12.32 -20.38
N GLY A 3 -36.81 12.23 -19.09
CA GLY A 3 -35.43 12.31 -18.62
C GLY A 3 -34.95 10.92 -18.25
N SER A 4 -34.08 10.34 -19.08
CA SER A 4 -33.29 9.17 -18.70
C SER A 4 -32.26 9.60 -17.66
N VAL A 5 -32.42 9.13 -16.42
CA VAL A 5 -31.35 9.21 -15.41
C VAL A 5 -30.30 8.18 -15.80
N SER A 6 -29.15 8.63 -16.32
CA SER A 6 -28.00 7.75 -16.50
C SER A 6 -27.43 7.43 -15.12
N PHE A 7 -27.58 6.19 -14.68
CA PHE A 7 -26.85 5.68 -13.52
C PHE A 7 -25.36 5.65 -13.88
N GLY A 8 -24.59 6.56 -13.29
CA GLY A 8 -23.16 6.69 -13.54
C GLY A 8 -22.37 5.43 -13.17
N LYS A 9 -21.26 5.22 -13.87
CA LYS A 9 -20.29 4.13 -13.67
C LYS A 9 -19.86 3.96 -12.21
N GLU A 10 -19.79 5.05 -11.45
CA GLU A 10 -19.46 5.06 -10.02
C GLU A 10 -20.50 4.31 -9.16
N VAL A 11 -21.78 4.37 -9.51
CA VAL A 11 -22.84 3.60 -8.83
C VAL A 11 -22.70 2.12 -9.18
N ILE A 12 -22.36 1.79 -10.43
CA ILE A 12 -22.12 0.40 -10.86
C ILE A 12 -20.84 -0.17 -10.24
N ASP A 13 -19.78 0.63 -10.11
CA ASP A 13 -18.53 0.23 -9.47
C ASP A 13 -18.73 0.03 -7.96
N THR A 14 -19.53 0.89 -7.33
CA THR A 14 -19.95 0.73 -5.92
C THR A 14 -20.81 -0.52 -5.74
N ILE A 15 -21.80 -0.75 -6.61
CA ILE A 15 -22.64 -1.96 -6.56
C ILE A 15 -21.81 -3.21 -6.83
N SER A 16 -20.87 -3.18 -7.78
CA SER A 16 -20.00 -4.31 -8.10
C SER A 16 -19.04 -4.63 -6.95
N HIS A 17 -18.56 -3.59 -6.27
CA HIS A 17 -17.79 -3.70 -5.04
C HIS A 17 -18.63 -4.34 -3.91
N TYR A 18 -19.92 -4.02 -3.81
CA TYR A 18 -20.84 -4.63 -2.84
C TYR A 18 -21.34 -6.02 -3.25
N MET A 19 -21.44 -6.35 -4.54
CA MET A 19 -21.89 -7.66 -5.02
C MET A 19 -20.79 -8.74 -4.93
N ARG A 20 -19.52 -8.35 -4.94
CA ARG A 20 -18.40 -9.26 -4.58
C ARG A 20 -18.42 -9.71 -3.11
N ARG A 21 -19.27 -9.09 -2.27
CA ARG A 21 -19.39 -9.32 -0.83
C ARG A 21 -20.14 -10.61 -0.46
N GLN A 22 -20.76 -11.30 -1.43
CA GLN A 22 -21.30 -12.66 -1.23
C GLN A 22 -20.35 -13.69 -1.84
N GLY A 23 -19.51 -14.29 -1.01
CA GLY A 23 -18.62 -15.37 -1.41
C GLY A 23 -19.40 -16.61 -1.84
N ALA A 24 -19.49 -16.83 -3.15
CA ALA A 24 -19.58 -18.13 -3.81
C ALA A 24 -19.45 -17.88 -5.32
N GLY A 25 -18.87 -18.83 -6.06
CA GLY A 25 -18.92 -18.80 -7.51
C GLY A 25 -20.37 -18.67 -8.01
N ALA A 26 -20.66 -17.56 -8.68
CA ALA A 26 -21.83 -17.37 -9.52
C ALA A 26 -21.43 -16.33 -10.56
N THR A 27 -20.90 -16.70 -11.72
CA THR A 27 -21.71 -16.94 -12.93
C THR A 27 -23.05 -16.20 -12.90
N THR A 28 -22.98 -14.88 -13.03
CA THR A 28 -24.10 -14.11 -13.58
C THR A 28 -24.33 -14.58 -15.02
N SER A 29 -25.22 -15.56 -15.12
CA SER A 29 -25.84 -16.07 -16.34
C SER A 29 -26.59 -14.95 -17.05
N GLY A 30 -25.88 -14.23 -17.92
CA GLY A 30 -26.45 -13.66 -19.12
C GLY A 30 -26.29 -14.69 -20.24
N ARG A 31 -27.35 -14.98 -20.99
CA ARG A 31 -27.47 -16.08 -21.98
C ARG A 31 -26.48 -16.03 -23.19
N ARG A 32 -25.35 -15.31 -23.10
CA ARG A 32 -24.23 -15.27 -24.07
C ARG A 32 -22.84 -15.03 -23.46
N SER A 33 -22.58 -15.30 -22.17
CA SER A 33 -21.20 -15.32 -21.65
C SER A 33 -20.66 -16.76 -21.63
N MET A 34 -19.89 -17.14 -22.66
CA MET A 34 -18.99 -18.28 -22.52
C MET A 34 -18.10 -18.03 -21.29
N PRO A 35 -17.88 -19.02 -20.41
CA PRO A 35 -16.96 -18.86 -19.30
C PRO A 35 -15.57 -18.58 -19.89
N PHE A 36 -14.99 -17.42 -19.56
CA PHE A 36 -13.61 -17.08 -19.91
C PHE A 36 -12.71 -18.23 -19.43
N SER A 37 -12.21 -19.05 -20.35
CA SER A 37 -11.25 -20.09 -20.02
C SER A 37 -9.90 -19.41 -19.75
N LYS A 38 -9.23 -19.78 -18.65
CA LYS A 38 -7.87 -19.30 -18.32
C LYS A 38 -6.87 -19.57 -19.45
N GLU A 39 -7.18 -20.53 -20.31
CA GLU A 39 -6.37 -20.99 -21.43
C GLU A 39 -6.35 -20.03 -22.62
N HIS A 40 -7.22 -19.02 -22.67
CA HIS A 40 -7.23 -18.02 -23.76
C HIS A 40 -6.82 -16.61 -23.28
N ASP A 41 -6.49 -16.48 -21.99
CA ASP A 41 -5.98 -15.24 -21.42
C ASP A 41 -4.49 -15.09 -21.76
N VAL A 42 -4.16 -14.15 -22.65
CA VAL A 42 -2.80 -13.89 -23.12
C VAL A 42 -1.85 -13.57 -21.96
N LEU A 43 -2.31 -12.81 -20.96
CA LEU A 43 -1.51 -12.48 -19.77
C LEU A 43 -1.21 -13.74 -18.97
N TYR A 44 -2.18 -14.66 -18.87
CA TYR A 44 -2.00 -15.93 -18.17
C TYR A 44 -0.94 -16.79 -18.84
N ILE A 45 -1.00 -16.87 -20.17
CA ILE A 45 -0.02 -17.61 -20.98
C ILE A 45 1.38 -17.01 -20.81
N ILE A 46 1.52 -15.68 -20.86
CA ILE A 46 2.81 -14.99 -20.67
C ILE A 46 3.38 -15.29 -19.27
N ILE A 47 2.58 -15.12 -18.22
CA ILE A 47 3.03 -15.35 -16.84
C ILE A 47 3.42 -16.81 -16.62
N LYS A 48 2.61 -17.77 -17.09
CA LYS A 48 2.92 -19.20 -16.96
C LYS A 48 4.16 -19.62 -17.75
N SER A 49 4.33 -19.10 -18.96
CA SER A 49 5.48 -19.42 -19.82
C SER A 49 6.80 -18.78 -19.35
N ALA A 50 6.77 -17.84 -18.40
CA ALA A 50 7.97 -17.31 -17.77
C ALA A 50 8.65 -18.31 -16.82
N TYR A 51 7.95 -19.38 -16.43
CA TYR A 51 8.45 -20.47 -15.58
C TYR A 51 9.20 -19.96 -14.33
N LEU A 52 8.63 -18.97 -13.64
CA LEU A 52 9.32 -18.18 -12.61
C LEU A 52 9.97 -19.03 -11.50
N CYS A 53 9.30 -20.12 -11.10
CA CYS A 53 9.74 -21.01 -10.02
C CYS A 53 10.58 -22.21 -10.48
N ARG A 54 10.87 -22.32 -11.78
CA ARG A 54 11.64 -23.45 -12.30
C ARG A 54 13.03 -23.48 -11.66
N ASP A 55 13.33 -24.61 -11.02
CA ASP A 55 14.57 -24.92 -10.30
C ASP A 55 14.81 -24.04 -9.05
N LEU A 56 13.74 -23.46 -8.46
CA LEU A 56 13.82 -22.59 -7.28
C LEU A 56 13.08 -23.18 -6.08
N ARG A 57 13.83 -23.57 -5.05
CA ARG A 57 13.29 -24.08 -3.77
C ARG A 57 12.34 -23.11 -3.08
N PHE A 58 12.55 -21.81 -3.28
CA PHE A 58 11.79 -20.75 -2.61
C PHE A 58 10.28 -20.81 -2.90
N CYS A 59 9.89 -21.16 -4.11
CA CYS A 59 8.50 -21.19 -4.52
C CYS A 59 8.05 -22.54 -5.07
N GLU A 60 8.57 -23.62 -4.50
CA GLU A 60 8.16 -25.00 -4.81
C GLU A 60 6.71 -25.31 -4.42
N GLY A 61 6.11 -26.27 -5.13
CA GLY A 61 4.78 -26.79 -4.84
C GLY A 61 3.67 -25.75 -4.99
N LYS A 62 2.83 -25.61 -3.96
CA LYS A 62 1.66 -24.71 -4.01
C LYS A 62 2.06 -23.22 -4.06
N LEU A 63 3.28 -22.87 -3.66
CA LEU A 63 3.77 -21.48 -3.66
C LEU A 63 4.02 -20.94 -5.08
N GLU A 64 4.30 -21.81 -6.06
CA GLU A 64 4.33 -21.42 -7.47
C GLU A 64 2.95 -20.92 -7.93
N GLN A 65 1.88 -21.60 -7.50
CA GLN A 65 0.52 -21.18 -7.82
C GLN A 65 0.20 -19.82 -7.19
N PHE A 66 0.59 -19.63 -5.92
CA PHE A 66 0.44 -18.34 -5.23
C PHE A 66 1.08 -17.20 -6.02
N LEU A 67 2.37 -17.36 -6.37
CA LEU A 67 3.14 -16.34 -7.07
C LEU A 67 2.53 -16.00 -8.43
N ASN A 68 2.18 -17.01 -9.23
CA ASN A 68 1.56 -16.80 -10.54
C ASN A 68 0.23 -16.05 -10.42
N GLU A 69 -0.57 -16.40 -9.40
CA GLU A 69 -1.85 -15.72 -9.17
C GLU A 69 -1.64 -14.28 -8.67
N TYR A 70 -0.62 -14.03 -7.86
CA TYR A 70 -0.29 -12.69 -7.37
C TYR A 70 0.07 -11.74 -8.51
N ILE A 71 1.02 -12.17 -9.35
CA ILE A 71 1.47 -11.43 -10.52
C ILE A 71 0.31 -11.19 -11.50
N MET A 72 -0.53 -12.20 -11.69
CA MET A 72 -1.72 -12.08 -12.53
C MET A 72 -2.68 -10.99 -12.03
N VAL A 73 -2.98 -10.98 -10.73
CA VAL A 73 -3.90 -9.99 -10.17
C VAL A 73 -3.28 -8.60 -10.18
N GLN A 74 -1.99 -8.45 -9.89
CA GLN A 74 -1.28 -7.17 -10.03
C GLN A 74 -1.37 -6.64 -11.46
N THR A 75 -1.05 -7.49 -12.44
CA THR A 75 -1.09 -7.15 -13.86
C THR A 75 -2.47 -6.68 -14.29
N LYS A 76 -3.53 -7.44 -13.95
CA LYS A 76 -4.91 -7.09 -14.30
C LYS A 76 -5.40 -5.82 -13.62
N SER A 77 -4.97 -5.59 -12.38
CA SER A 77 -5.31 -4.37 -11.64
C SER A 77 -4.78 -3.13 -12.35
N ILE A 78 -3.53 -3.20 -12.82
CA ILE A 78 -2.89 -2.12 -13.57
C ILE A 78 -3.51 -1.95 -14.96
N GLU A 79 -3.76 -3.04 -15.69
CA GLU A 79 -4.43 -3.01 -17.00
C GLU A 79 -5.80 -2.31 -16.91
N THR A 80 -6.59 -2.63 -15.88
CA THR A 80 -7.91 -2.00 -15.65
C THR A 80 -7.82 -0.49 -15.46
N ILE A 81 -6.78 0.01 -14.78
CA ILE A 81 -6.55 1.45 -14.58
C ILE A 81 -6.24 2.12 -15.91
N PHE A 82 -5.37 1.51 -16.72
CA PHE A 82 -5.02 2.04 -18.03
C PHE A 82 -6.21 2.01 -19.00
N GLU A 83 -6.96 0.90 -19.08
CA GLU A 83 -8.19 0.83 -19.87
C GLU A 83 -9.20 1.92 -19.48
N GLY A 84 -9.31 2.25 -18.19
CA GLY A 84 -10.16 3.32 -17.69
C GLY A 84 -9.77 4.72 -18.21
N ILE A 85 -8.48 4.95 -18.47
CA ILE A 85 -7.94 6.23 -18.95
C ILE A 85 -8.01 6.31 -20.47
N PHE A 86 -7.69 5.22 -21.16
CA PHE A 86 -7.68 5.17 -22.62
C PHE A 86 -9.07 5.13 -23.25
N ASN A 87 -10.09 4.63 -22.53
CA ASN A 87 -11.50 4.67 -22.98
C ASN A 87 -12.11 6.08 -23.05
N HIS A 88 -11.42 7.13 -22.57
CA HIS A 88 -11.87 8.52 -22.74
C HIS A 88 -11.38 9.19 -24.03
N LYS A 89 -10.62 8.48 -24.88
CA LYS A 89 -10.30 8.93 -26.24
C LYS A 89 -10.84 7.93 -27.26
N HIS A 90 -11.33 8.44 -28.40
CA HIS A 90 -11.67 7.64 -29.58
C HIS A 90 -10.41 6.97 -30.16
N MET A 91 -9.92 5.93 -29.49
CA MET A 91 -8.77 5.17 -29.94
C MET A 91 -9.18 4.24 -31.07
N THR A 92 -8.41 4.23 -32.15
CA THR A 92 -8.62 3.28 -33.24
C THR A 92 -8.21 1.87 -32.80
N HIS A 93 -8.80 0.85 -33.44
CA HIS A 93 -8.51 -0.55 -33.12
C HIS A 93 -7.02 -0.92 -33.29
N GLU A 94 -6.28 -0.21 -34.14
CA GLU A 94 -4.82 -0.35 -34.27
C GLU A 94 -4.05 0.23 -33.09
N GLN A 95 -4.46 1.39 -32.56
CA GLN A 95 -3.83 2.02 -31.41
C GLN A 95 -4.01 1.14 -30.15
N ALA A 96 -5.22 0.63 -29.93
CA ALA A 96 -5.50 -0.30 -28.83
C ALA A 96 -4.64 -1.57 -28.92
N ARG A 97 -4.42 -2.10 -30.13
CA ARG A 97 -3.56 -3.28 -30.35
C ARG A 97 -2.08 -2.98 -30.04
N LYS A 98 -1.56 -1.82 -30.45
CA LYS A 98 -0.18 -1.40 -30.15
C LYS A 98 0.04 -1.20 -28.66
N GLU A 99 -0.92 -0.59 -27.97
CA GLU A 99 -0.82 -0.37 -26.53
C GLU A 99 -0.82 -1.66 -25.72
N ARG A 100 -1.63 -2.64 -26.12
CA ARG A 100 -1.65 -3.97 -25.53
C ARG A 100 -0.32 -4.70 -25.71
N LEU A 101 0.26 -4.65 -26.92
CA LEU A 101 1.58 -5.25 -27.20
C LEU A 101 2.68 -4.62 -26.33
N PHE A 102 2.67 -3.30 -26.17
CA PHE A 102 3.63 -2.61 -25.31
C PHE A 102 3.50 -3.05 -23.83
N PHE A 103 2.27 -3.15 -23.32
CA PHE A 103 2.03 -3.62 -21.96
C PHE A 103 2.52 -5.06 -21.75
N GLU A 104 2.32 -5.94 -22.74
CA GLU A 104 2.86 -7.31 -22.74
C GLU A 104 4.40 -7.34 -22.74
N GLU A 105 5.06 -6.42 -23.43
CA GLU A 105 6.53 -6.31 -23.42
C GLU A 105 7.07 -5.84 -22.07
N GLU A 106 6.45 -4.84 -21.45
CA GLU A 106 6.80 -4.40 -20.10
C GLU A 106 6.56 -5.49 -19.06
N LEU A 107 5.46 -6.24 -19.18
CA LEU A 107 5.21 -7.41 -18.35
C LEU A 107 6.33 -8.46 -18.48
N LYS A 108 6.78 -8.76 -19.71
CA LYS A 108 7.91 -9.69 -19.92
C LYS A 108 9.23 -9.18 -19.34
N LYS A 109 9.47 -7.87 -19.33
CA LYS A 109 10.62 -7.26 -18.62
C LYS A 109 10.47 -7.46 -17.11
N GLY A 110 9.31 -7.12 -16.54
CA GLY A 110 9.01 -7.32 -15.12
C GLY A 110 9.20 -8.77 -14.68
N LEU A 111 8.67 -9.73 -15.43
CA LEU A 111 8.81 -11.17 -15.14
C LEU A 111 10.28 -11.63 -15.10
N ARG A 112 11.16 -11.04 -15.91
CA ARG A 112 12.60 -11.34 -15.86
C ARG A 112 13.24 -10.84 -14.56
N GLU A 113 12.90 -9.63 -14.12
CA GLU A 113 13.39 -9.09 -12.85
C GLU A 113 12.82 -9.85 -11.65
N ILE A 114 11.54 -10.22 -11.68
CA ILE A 114 10.93 -11.09 -10.67
C ILE A 114 11.67 -12.43 -10.60
N ARG A 115 12.05 -13.03 -11.73
CA ARG A 115 12.84 -14.26 -11.71
C ARG A 115 14.22 -14.07 -11.05
N LYS A 116 14.89 -12.94 -11.28
CA LYS A 116 16.16 -12.62 -10.61
C LYS A 116 15.97 -12.46 -9.10
N LEU A 117 14.92 -11.76 -8.69
CA LEU A 117 14.52 -11.61 -7.29
C LEU A 117 14.32 -12.99 -6.63
N LEU A 118 13.55 -13.89 -7.24
CA LEU A 118 13.27 -15.21 -6.68
C LEU A 118 14.54 -16.08 -6.57
N LYS A 119 15.47 -15.97 -7.52
CA LYS A 119 16.80 -16.60 -7.42
C LYS A 119 17.57 -16.09 -6.21
N HIS A 120 17.60 -14.77 -6.02
CA HIS A 120 18.25 -14.15 -4.85
C HIS A 120 17.63 -14.61 -3.53
N MET A 121 16.30 -14.66 -3.45
CA MET A 121 15.59 -15.14 -2.26
C MET A 121 15.86 -16.62 -1.97
N THR A 122 15.96 -17.45 -3.02
CA THR A 122 16.36 -18.85 -2.89
C THR A 122 17.74 -19.00 -2.25
N MET A 123 18.67 -18.08 -2.54
CA MET A 123 19.99 -18.06 -1.90
C MET A 123 19.92 -17.65 -0.41
N LYS A 124 19.05 -16.68 -0.08
CA LYS A 124 18.86 -16.18 1.30
C LYS A 124 18.12 -17.13 2.24
N MET A 125 17.39 -18.13 1.72
CA MET A 125 16.64 -19.10 2.54
C MET A 125 17.46 -19.83 3.60
N ARG A 126 18.80 -19.83 3.48
CA ARG A 126 19.70 -20.46 4.46
C ARG A 126 19.84 -19.67 5.76
N SER A 127 19.63 -18.36 5.74
CA SER A 127 19.94 -17.44 6.85
C SER A 127 18.75 -16.61 7.33
N GLU A 128 17.69 -16.48 6.53
CA GLU A 128 16.51 -15.66 6.85
C GLU A 128 15.25 -16.52 6.94
N SER A 129 14.28 -16.09 7.75
CA SER A 129 13.02 -16.83 7.90
C SER A 129 12.22 -16.82 6.58
N SER A 130 11.60 -17.96 6.25
CA SER A 130 10.80 -18.09 5.01
C SER A 130 9.67 -17.06 4.95
N THR A 131 9.04 -16.74 6.07
CA THR A 131 8.01 -15.69 6.15
C THR A 131 8.55 -14.33 5.77
N TYR A 132 9.66 -13.90 6.38
CA TYR A 132 10.25 -12.59 6.11
C TYR A 132 10.58 -12.45 4.61
N LEU A 133 11.20 -13.48 4.02
CA LEU A 133 11.54 -13.50 2.59
C LEU A 133 10.31 -13.42 1.68
N TRP A 134 9.21 -14.10 2.03
CA TRP A 134 7.97 -14.03 1.25
C TRP A 134 7.30 -12.66 1.29
N ILE A 135 7.30 -12.02 2.45
CA ILE A 135 6.83 -10.64 2.58
C ILE A 135 7.72 -9.69 1.77
N GLU A 136 9.05 -9.85 1.84
CA GLU A 136 9.99 -9.08 1.01
C GLU A 136 9.69 -9.27 -0.49
N VAL A 137 9.37 -10.50 -0.93
CA VAL A 137 8.99 -10.78 -2.33
C VAL A 137 7.69 -10.10 -2.73
N ILE A 138 6.65 -10.17 -1.90
CA ILE A 138 5.37 -9.51 -2.20
C ILE A 138 5.59 -8.01 -2.39
N LYS A 139 6.32 -7.37 -1.46
CA LYS A 139 6.62 -5.93 -1.47
C LYS A 139 7.50 -5.53 -2.65
N LYS A 140 8.55 -6.29 -2.94
CA LYS A 140 9.45 -6.02 -4.08
C LYS A 140 8.76 -6.20 -5.43
N ILE A 141 7.86 -7.18 -5.58
CA ILE A 141 7.04 -7.31 -6.77
C ILE A 141 6.05 -6.13 -6.86
N SER A 142 5.42 -5.75 -5.75
CA SER A 142 4.49 -4.61 -5.68
C SER A 142 5.15 -3.33 -6.21
N VAL A 143 6.35 -2.98 -5.72
CA VAL A 143 7.08 -1.81 -6.21
C VAL A 143 7.53 -1.94 -7.67
N MET A 144 7.94 -3.13 -8.13
CA MET A 144 8.26 -3.32 -9.56
C MET A 144 7.06 -2.99 -10.45
N PHE A 145 5.86 -3.40 -10.03
CA PHE A 145 4.62 -3.10 -10.74
C PHE A 145 4.21 -1.62 -10.63
N GLN A 146 4.36 -1.00 -9.45
CA GLN A 146 4.15 0.44 -9.28
C GLN A 146 5.07 1.24 -10.21
N THR A 147 6.37 0.99 -10.17
CA THR A 147 7.38 1.69 -10.98
C THR A 147 7.14 1.49 -12.47
N ALA A 148 6.90 0.26 -12.93
CA ALA A 148 6.61 -0.01 -14.33
C ALA A 148 5.34 0.73 -14.80
N ALA A 149 4.30 0.76 -13.98
CA ALA A 149 3.07 1.46 -14.32
C ALA A 149 3.25 2.99 -14.32
N ILE A 150 3.98 3.57 -13.37
CA ILE A 150 4.27 5.00 -13.33
C ILE A 150 5.11 5.43 -14.54
N LEU A 151 6.09 4.61 -14.95
CA LEU A 151 6.88 4.86 -16.17
C LEU A 151 6.01 4.78 -17.43
N LEU A 152 5.20 3.73 -17.56
CA LEU A 152 4.28 3.54 -18.68
C LEU A 152 3.25 4.67 -18.78
N ALA A 153 2.80 5.20 -17.64
CA ALA A 153 1.97 6.40 -17.57
C ALA A 153 2.72 7.62 -18.12
N GLY A 154 3.94 7.89 -17.63
CA GLY A 154 4.74 9.05 -18.03
C GLY A 154 5.06 9.09 -19.53
N GLU A 155 5.33 7.94 -20.15
CA GLU A 155 5.63 7.84 -21.58
C GLU A 155 4.40 8.04 -22.49
N ARG A 156 3.18 7.89 -21.94
CA ARG A 156 1.93 7.90 -22.71
C ARG A 156 1.09 9.17 -22.57
N LEU A 157 1.40 10.03 -21.60
CA LEU A 157 0.68 11.29 -21.42
C LEU A 157 1.11 12.30 -22.50
N GLN A 158 0.12 12.80 -23.24
CA GLN A 158 0.28 13.83 -24.27
C GLN A 158 -0.68 14.99 -23.95
N GLY A 159 -0.20 16.24 -23.99
CA GLY A 159 -0.97 17.42 -23.59
C GLY A 159 -0.07 18.59 -23.20
N LYS A 160 -0.67 19.61 -22.57
CA LYS A 160 0.10 20.70 -21.95
C LYS A 160 0.79 20.20 -20.67
N PRO A 161 1.97 20.74 -20.31
CA PRO A 161 2.73 20.27 -19.13
C PRO A 161 1.90 20.25 -17.84
N GLU A 162 1.10 21.28 -17.60
CA GLU A 162 0.31 21.41 -16.37
C GLU A 162 -0.82 20.37 -16.29
N GLU A 163 -1.48 20.10 -17.42
CA GLU A 163 -2.53 19.07 -17.54
C GLU A 163 -1.92 17.66 -17.42
N ILE A 164 -0.70 17.45 -17.95
CA ILE A 164 0.04 16.19 -17.84
C ILE A 164 0.39 15.90 -16.38
N ASP A 165 0.86 16.90 -15.64
CA ASP A 165 1.28 16.70 -14.25
C ASP A 165 0.09 16.37 -13.33
N GLU A 166 -1.06 16.99 -13.53
CA GLU A 166 -2.28 16.67 -12.77
C GLU A 166 -2.78 15.25 -13.08
N VAL A 167 -2.81 14.85 -14.36
CA VAL A 167 -3.21 13.50 -14.75
C VAL A 167 -2.21 12.46 -14.24
N LYS A 168 -0.91 12.76 -14.28
CA LYS A 168 0.16 11.90 -13.76
C LYS A 168 0.03 11.71 -12.25
N LYS A 169 -0.29 12.76 -11.49
CA LYS A 169 -0.57 12.68 -10.05
C LYS A 169 -1.73 11.72 -9.78
N LYS A 170 -2.89 11.94 -10.39
CA LYS A 170 -4.09 11.08 -10.21
C LYS A 170 -3.84 9.63 -10.62
N LEU A 171 -3.10 9.43 -11.71
CA LEU A 171 -2.77 8.09 -12.18
C LEU A 171 -1.81 7.38 -11.22
N THR A 172 -0.80 8.08 -10.73
CA THR A 172 0.13 7.55 -9.71
C THR A 172 -0.64 7.13 -8.46
N GLN A 173 -1.54 7.97 -7.95
CA GLN A 173 -2.37 7.65 -6.79
C GLN A 173 -3.21 6.38 -7.02
N LYS A 174 -3.91 6.28 -8.16
CA LYS A 174 -4.70 5.10 -8.51
C LYS A 174 -3.86 3.83 -8.58
N LEU A 175 -2.66 3.92 -9.14
CA LEU A 175 -1.72 2.80 -9.25
C LEU A 175 -1.19 2.35 -7.88
N VAL A 176 -0.76 3.29 -7.04
CA VAL A 176 -0.29 3.01 -5.69
C VAL A 176 -1.41 2.34 -4.88
N ILE A 177 -2.60 2.93 -4.82
CA ILE A 177 -3.75 2.35 -4.11
C ILE A 177 -4.07 0.93 -4.59
N ALA A 178 -4.15 0.74 -5.91
CA ALA A 178 -4.54 -0.55 -6.46
C ALA A 178 -3.49 -1.65 -6.21
N THR A 179 -2.21 -1.31 -6.29
CA THR A 179 -1.12 -2.26 -5.97
C THR A 179 -1.08 -2.57 -4.47
N SER A 180 -1.29 -1.58 -3.60
CA SER A 180 -1.39 -1.76 -2.14
C SER A 180 -2.57 -2.66 -1.74
N ILE A 181 -3.75 -2.50 -2.36
CA ILE A 181 -4.90 -3.41 -2.13
C ILE A 181 -4.56 -4.85 -2.51
N VAL A 182 -3.90 -5.05 -3.66
CA VAL A 182 -3.52 -6.40 -4.10
C VAL A 182 -2.44 -6.97 -3.18
N GLU A 183 -1.47 -6.17 -2.73
CA GLU A 183 -0.47 -6.56 -1.75
C GLU A 183 -1.11 -7.04 -0.44
N GLY A 184 -1.94 -6.22 0.22
CA GLY A 184 -2.59 -6.57 1.48
C GLY A 184 -3.42 -7.86 1.37
N LYS A 185 -4.11 -8.04 0.24
CA LYS A 185 -4.87 -9.26 -0.05
C LYS A 185 -3.98 -10.49 -0.14
N TYR A 186 -2.83 -10.37 -0.78
CA TYR A 186 -1.94 -11.50 -0.97
C TYR A 186 -1.08 -11.78 0.26
N GLU A 187 -0.77 -10.80 1.10
CA GLU A 187 -0.21 -11.04 2.44
C GLU A 187 -1.18 -11.86 3.30
N SER A 188 -2.46 -11.47 3.33
CA SER A 188 -3.51 -12.21 4.06
C SER A 188 -3.72 -13.62 3.50
N LYS A 189 -3.70 -13.76 2.17
CA LYS A 189 -3.84 -15.04 1.48
C LYS A 189 -2.66 -15.98 1.74
N LEU A 190 -1.44 -15.44 1.73
CA LEU A 190 -0.22 -16.17 2.04
C LEU A 190 -0.31 -16.80 3.44
N CYS A 191 -0.81 -16.05 4.43
CA CYS A 191 -1.00 -16.57 5.77
C CYS A 191 -2.15 -17.60 5.88
N SER A 192 -3.33 -17.28 5.34
CA SER A 192 -4.52 -18.12 5.51
C SER A 192 -4.47 -19.43 4.72
N GLN A 193 -3.97 -19.41 3.49
CA GLN A 193 -4.00 -20.58 2.59
C GLN A 193 -2.67 -21.34 2.53
N TYR A 194 -1.55 -20.64 2.77
CA TYR A 194 -0.21 -21.22 2.65
C TYR A 194 0.53 -21.28 3.99
N HIS A 195 -0.11 -20.85 5.08
CA HIS A 195 0.43 -20.88 6.45
C HIS A 195 1.76 -20.15 6.65
N VAL A 196 2.09 -19.22 5.74
CA VAL A 196 3.25 -18.34 5.86
C VAL A 196 2.75 -17.00 6.40
N CYS A 197 2.76 -16.88 7.73
CA CYS A 197 2.15 -15.75 8.45
C CYS A 197 3.20 -14.87 9.12
N VAL A 198 3.05 -13.55 9.00
CA VAL A 198 3.77 -12.58 9.83
C VAL A 198 3.39 -12.80 11.29
N LYS A 199 4.39 -12.94 12.16
CA LYS A 199 4.19 -13.14 13.61
C LYS A 199 4.64 -11.94 14.46
N ALA A 200 5.58 -11.17 13.93
CA ALA A 200 6.10 -9.96 14.56
C ALA A 200 5.51 -8.75 13.82
N PHE A 201 4.71 -7.96 14.54
CA PHE A 201 4.10 -6.73 14.04
C PHE A 201 4.13 -5.68 15.16
N GLU A 202 5.33 -5.49 15.73
CA GLU A 202 5.56 -4.68 16.93
C GLU A 202 5.33 -3.18 16.65
N VAL A 203 5.57 -2.69 15.43
CA VAL A 203 5.24 -1.31 15.06
C VAL A 203 3.73 -1.11 15.15
N THR A 204 2.96 -2.02 14.53
CA THR A 204 1.50 -1.95 14.54
C THR A 204 0.96 -2.02 15.98
N LYS A 205 1.50 -2.89 16.85
CA LYS A 205 1.08 -2.98 18.26
C LYS A 205 1.44 -1.74 19.07
N ALA A 206 2.65 -1.22 18.92
CA ALA A 206 3.12 -0.04 19.63
C ALA A 206 2.27 1.18 19.25
N LEU A 207 1.99 1.35 17.95
CA LEU A 207 1.14 2.43 17.47
C LEU A 207 -0.29 2.30 17.98
N GLU A 208 -0.87 1.09 17.97
CA GLU A 208 -2.22 0.86 18.53
C GLU A 208 -2.28 1.23 20.02
N THR A 209 -1.27 0.86 20.79
CA THR A 209 -1.18 1.16 22.22
C THR A 209 -1.13 2.67 22.48
N VAL A 210 -0.32 3.39 21.70
CA VAL A 210 -0.19 4.86 21.81
C VAL A 210 -1.49 5.54 21.44
N LEU A 211 -2.06 5.20 20.28
CA LEU A 211 -3.28 5.81 19.77
C LEU A 211 -4.49 5.50 20.65
N GLY A 212 -4.60 4.28 21.15
CA GLY A 212 -5.68 3.85 22.05
C GLY A 212 -5.68 4.58 23.38
N SER A 213 -4.51 5.05 23.84
CA SER A 213 -4.39 5.81 25.09
C SER A 213 -5.08 7.18 25.03
N PHE A 214 -5.31 7.75 23.84
CA PHE A 214 -6.00 9.04 23.70
C PHE A 214 -7.50 8.96 23.97
N LYS A 215 -8.10 7.75 24.05
CA LYS A 215 -9.51 7.58 24.44
C LYS A 215 -9.80 8.25 25.78
N ASP A 216 -8.88 8.07 26.73
CA ASP A 216 -9.00 8.55 28.11
C ASP A 216 -8.34 9.92 28.36
N MET A 217 -7.70 10.51 27.35
CA MET A 217 -7.05 11.82 27.44
C MET A 217 -7.97 12.96 27.02
N ASP A 218 -7.70 14.16 27.51
CA ASP A 218 -8.34 15.38 27.01
C ASP A 218 -7.73 15.86 25.68
N GLU A 219 -8.43 16.77 25.01
CA GLU A 219 -8.00 17.37 23.74
C GLU A 219 -6.65 18.10 23.87
N GLU A 220 -6.42 18.82 24.97
CA GLU A 220 -5.16 19.56 25.15
C GLU A 220 -3.95 18.61 25.26
N SER A 221 -4.11 17.44 25.88
CA SER A 221 -3.09 16.40 25.90
C SER A 221 -2.77 15.89 24.50
N ALA A 222 -3.80 15.69 23.67
CA ALA A 222 -3.62 15.30 22.28
C ALA A 222 -2.87 16.38 21.50
N LYS A 223 -3.27 17.65 21.63
CA LYS A 223 -2.58 18.80 21.02
C LYS A 223 -1.12 18.89 21.47
N ILE A 224 -0.82 18.73 22.77
CA ILE A 224 0.55 18.73 23.30
C ILE A 224 1.38 17.59 22.70
N PHE A 225 0.81 16.39 22.56
CA PHE A 225 1.51 15.28 21.91
C PHE A 225 1.86 15.63 20.46
N ILE A 226 0.91 16.16 19.70
CA ILE A 226 1.15 16.56 18.31
C ILE A 226 2.18 17.68 18.21
N ARG A 227 2.17 18.65 19.14
CA ARG A 227 3.22 19.69 19.22
C ARG A 227 4.60 19.06 19.36
N TYR A 228 4.80 18.13 20.28
CA TYR A 228 6.08 17.44 20.43
C TYR A 228 6.49 16.66 19.18
N VAL A 229 5.54 16.00 18.50
CA VAL A 229 5.80 15.29 17.24
C VAL A 229 6.22 16.29 16.17
N SER A 230 5.45 17.35 15.95
CA SER A 230 5.72 18.40 14.95
C SER A 230 7.10 19.04 15.14
N GLU A 231 7.40 19.48 16.37
CA GLU A 231 8.70 20.08 16.73
C GLU A 231 9.86 19.10 16.50
N SER A 232 9.72 17.86 16.97
CA SER A 232 10.79 16.86 16.84
C SER A 232 11.02 16.47 15.39
N LEU A 233 9.97 16.43 14.57
CA LEU A 233 10.02 16.00 13.18
C LEU A 233 10.77 17.02 12.31
N MET A 234 10.61 18.32 12.59
CA MET A 234 11.42 19.40 11.99
C MET A 234 12.92 19.29 12.29
N GLU A 235 13.29 18.69 13.42
CA GLU A 235 14.68 18.49 13.83
C GLU A 235 15.28 17.17 13.33
N THR A 236 14.50 16.35 12.64
CA THR A 236 14.94 15.06 12.09
C THR A 236 15.11 15.12 10.57
N LYS A 237 15.89 14.18 10.03
CA LYS A 237 16.07 14.05 8.57
C LYS A 237 14.88 13.38 7.87
N LEU A 238 13.79 13.07 8.58
CA LEU A 238 12.65 12.36 8.01
C LEU A 238 12.07 13.10 6.79
N TYR A 239 11.98 14.43 6.85
CA TYR A 239 11.54 15.26 5.73
C TYR A 239 12.44 15.17 4.49
N SER A 240 13.73 14.86 4.65
CA SER A 240 14.65 14.74 3.51
C SER A 240 14.37 13.53 2.62
N HIS A 241 13.56 12.58 3.09
CA HIS A 241 13.14 11.42 2.33
C HIS A 241 11.84 11.62 1.55
N ILE A 242 11.08 12.69 1.80
CA ILE A 242 9.83 12.99 1.10
C ILE A 242 9.96 14.24 0.24
N ALA A 243 9.12 14.36 -0.78
CA ALA A 243 9.09 15.55 -1.63
C ALA A 243 8.71 16.79 -0.81
N GLU A 244 9.27 17.95 -1.16
CA GLU A 244 9.03 19.22 -0.45
C GLU A 244 7.53 19.54 -0.30
N VAL A 245 6.76 19.33 -1.37
CA VAL A 245 5.30 19.54 -1.36
C VAL A 245 4.62 18.66 -0.31
N THR A 246 4.95 17.38 -0.27
CA THR A 246 4.40 16.41 0.70
C THR A 246 4.84 16.73 2.14
N SER A 247 6.07 17.21 2.32
CA SER A 247 6.56 17.72 3.60
C SER A 247 5.72 18.90 4.08
N ASN A 248 5.45 19.86 3.20
CA ASN A 248 4.66 21.04 3.54
C ASN A 248 3.21 20.67 3.89
N GLU A 249 2.58 19.75 3.14
CA GLU A 249 1.25 19.21 3.44
C GLU A 249 1.20 18.56 4.83
N LEU A 250 2.19 17.73 5.17
CA LEU A 250 2.28 17.11 6.50
C LEU A 250 2.47 18.15 7.60
N GLN A 251 3.30 19.18 7.38
CA GLN A 251 3.48 20.27 8.34
C GLN A 251 2.18 21.04 8.59
N ILE A 252 1.40 21.31 7.54
CA ILE A 252 0.09 21.97 7.66
C ILE A 252 -0.85 21.11 8.52
N ILE A 253 -0.99 19.81 8.21
CA ILE A 253 -1.82 18.89 9.00
C ILE A 253 -1.40 18.88 10.48
N LEU A 254 -0.11 18.73 10.75
CA LEU A 254 0.40 18.68 12.13
C LEU A 254 0.19 20.00 12.87
N ASN A 255 0.35 21.14 12.18
CA ASN A 255 0.09 22.46 12.77
C ASN A 255 -1.40 22.68 13.06
N ASP A 256 -2.28 22.28 12.15
CA ASP A 256 -3.73 22.37 12.36
C ASP A 256 -4.15 21.53 13.57
N MET A 257 -3.65 20.29 13.66
CA MET A 257 -3.89 19.43 14.82
C MET A 257 -3.29 20.00 16.12
N ALA A 258 -2.12 20.64 16.07
CA ALA A 258 -1.44 21.16 17.27
C ALA A 258 -2.02 22.48 17.81
N TYR A 259 -2.51 23.34 16.92
CA TYR A 259 -2.76 24.75 17.22
C TYR A 259 -4.14 25.26 16.79
N SER A 260 -4.83 24.59 15.86
CA SER A 260 -6.17 25.04 15.45
C SER A 260 -7.23 24.60 16.46
N ASP A 261 -8.23 25.46 16.70
CA ASP A 261 -9.42 25.12 17.46
C ASP A 261 -10.51 24.47 16.59
N SER A 262 -10.38 24.52 15.26
CA SER A 262 -11.33 23.91 14.33
C SER A 262 -11.07 22.41 14.08
N VAL A 263 -9.91 21.89 14.48
CA VAL A 263 -9.52 20.49 14.27
C VAL A 263 -9.31 19.83 15.63
N SER A 264 -10.07 18.75 15.92
CA SER A 264 -9.82 17.93 17.10
C SER A 264 -8.69 16.94 16.83
N ALA A 265 -7.53 17.17 17.43
CA ALA A 265 -6.40 16.25 17.39
C ALA A 265 -6.77 14.89 17.97
N LYS A 266 -7.56 14.87 19.05
CA LYS A 266 -8.04 13.62 19.65
C LYS A 266 -8.86 12.80 18.67
N GLU A 267 -9.84 13.40 18.01
CA GLU A 267 -10.70 12.69 17.05
C GLU A 267 -9.92 12.16 15.85
N VAL A 268 -8.95 12.92 15.34
CA VAL A 268 -8.07 12.48 14.25
C VAL A 268 -7.22 11.29 14.71
N LEU A 269 -6.56 11.37 15.87
CA LEU A 269 -5.75 10.26 16.41
C LEU A 269 -6.58 9.00 16.67
N LEU A 270 -7.82 9.15 17.14
CA LEU A 270 -8.75 8.04 17.35
C LEU A 270 -9.30 7.46 16.04
N SER A 271 -9.41 8.27 14.99
CA SER A 271 -9.76 7.79 13.65
C SER A 271 -8.64 6.93 13.07
N ILE A 272 -7.38 7.36 13.24
CA ILE A 272 -6.21 6.54 12.90
C ILE A 272 -6.19 5.27 13.76
N HIS A 273 -6.47 5.38 15.07
CA HIS A 273 -6.53 4.22 15.99
C HIS A 273 -7.42 3.11 15.43
N LYS A 274 -8.60 3.46 14.93
CA LYS A 274 -9.54 2.50 14.34
C LYS A 274 -8.95 1.77 13.13
N ALA A 275 -8.26 2.48 12.24
CA ALA A 275 -7.59 1.85 11.09
C ALA A 275 -6.48 0.87 11.54
N VAL A 276 -5.72 1.21 12.59
CA VAL A 276 -4.68 0.34 13.16
C VAL A 276 -5.30 -0.88 13.87
N GLU A 277 -6.39 -0.69 14.61
CA GLU A 277 -7.14 -1.76 15.27
C GLU A 277 -7.71 -2.74 14.23
N ASP A 278 -8.30 -2.24 13.14
CA ASP A 278 -8.79 -3.04 12.02
C ASP A 278 -7.67 -3.89 11.40
N ARG A 279 -6.47 -3.32 11.24
CA ARG A 279 -5.29 -4.08 10.77
C ARG A 279 -4.94 -5.22 11.74
N LEU A 280 -4.86 -4.95 13.03
CA LEU A 280 -4.51 -5.98 14.03
C LEU A 280 -5.55 -7.10 14.05
N ASN A 281 -6.83 -6.76 13.91
CA ASN A 281 -7.90 -7.73 13.80
C ASN A 281 -7.77 -8.57 12.53
N ALA A 282 -7.47 -7.94 11.38
CA ALA A 282 -7.20 -8.65 10.12
C ALA A 282 -6.02 -9.63 10.23
N LEU A 283 -4.92 -9.23 10.88
CA LEU A 283 -3.77 -10.10 11.15
C LEU A 283 -4.11 -11.28 12.06
N LYS A 284 -4.86 -11.04 13.15
CA LYS A 284 -5.28 -12.08 14.10
C LYS A 284 -6.24 -13.09 13.47
N LEU A 285 -7.21 -12.59 12.70
CA LEU A 285 -8.23 -13.40 12.02
C LEU A 285 -7.71 -14.03 10.72
N LYS A 286 -6.55 -13.58 10.22
CA LYS A 286 -5.94 -14.01 8.94
C LYS A 286 -6.85 -13.74 7.75
N THR A 287 -7.58 -12.62 7.78
CA THR A 287 -8.56 -12.24 6.78
C THR A 287 -8.25 -10.86 6.25
N HIS A 288 -8.39 -10.67 4.93
CA HIS A 288 -8.43 -9.33 4.36
C HIS A 288 -9.81 -8.72 4.59
N MET A 289 -9.86 -7.58 5.27
CA MET A 289 -11.07 -6.77 5.37
C MET A 289 -11.06 -5.75 4.23
N VAL A 290 -12.17 -5.56 3.54
CA VAL A 290 -12.22 -4.57 2.45
C VAL A 290 -12.49 -3.21 3.09
N ASN A 291 -11.52 -2.31 3.04
CA ASN A 291 -11.58 -1.02 3.70
C ASN A 291 -11.59 0.17 2.72
N GLY A 292 -11.70 1.39 3.26
CA GLY A 292 -11.48 2.62 2.50
C GLY A 292 -10.05 2.70 1.98
N ARG A 293 -9.82 3.48 0.91
CA ARG A 293 -8.50 3.59 0.24
C ARG A 293 -7.41 4.10 1.19
N ASP A 294 -7.77 5.06 2.03
CA ASP A 294 -6.98 5.61 3.12
C ASP A 294 -6.58 4.53 4.15
N VAL A 295 -7.54 3.70 4.57
CA VAL A 295 -7.30 2.60 5.52
C VAL A 295 -6.39 1.53 4.91
N GLU A 296 -6.58 1.18 3.63
CA GLU A 296 -5.72 0.23 2.93
C GLU A 296 -4.26 0.73 2.85
N LEU A 297 -4.06 2.03 2.59
CA LEU A 297 -2.73 2.64 2.60
C LEU A 297 -2.10 2.58 4.00
N VAL A 298 -2.85 2.91 5.06
CA VAL A 298 -2.38 2.76 6.44
C VAL A 298 -1.98 1.30 6.71
N HIS A 299 -2.76 0.33 6.24
CA HIS A 299 -2.47 -1.09 6.46
C HIS A 299 -1.16 -1.52 5.81
N VAL A 300 -0.92 -1.10 4.56
CA VAL A 300 0.29 -1.44 3.83
C VAL A 300 1.51 -0.68 4.34
N ILE A 301 1.38 0.61 4.68
CA ILE A 301 2.45 1.39 5.33
C ILE A 301 2.90 0.71 6.63
N LEU A 302 1.95 0.27 7.47
CA LEU A 302 2.29 -0.45 8.71
C LEU A 302 2.87 -1.84 8.43
N SER A 303 2.44 -2.52 7.37
CA SER A 303 3.04 -3.79 6.93
C SER A 303 4.49 -3.60 6.49
N ASP A 304 4.78 -2.52 5.76
CA ASP A 304 6.15 -2.13 5.38
C ASP A 304 6.98 -1.86 6.62
N MET A 305 6.49 -1.03 7.55
CA MET A 305 7.22 -0.72 8.78
C MET A 305 7.45 -1.96 9.65
N ASP A 306 6.45 -2.84 9.81
CA ASP A 306 6.63 -4.11 10.51
C ASP A 306 7.68 -5.01 9.83
N HIS A 307 7.77 -4.97 8.50
CA HIS A 307 8.81 -5.68 7.76
C HIS A 307 10.21 -5.08 8.03
N VAL A 308 10.36 -3.76 8.03
CA VAL A 308 11.61 -3.05 8.36
C VAL A 308 12.16 -3.51 9.71
N TYR A 309 11.30 -3.51 10.73
CA TYR A 309 11.69 -3.86 12.10
C TYR A 309 11.65 -5.37 12.38
N GLY A 310 10.99 -6.16 11.54
CA GLY A 310 10.87 -7.61 11.68
C GLY A 310 12.19 -8.38 11.54
N LYS A 311 13.24 -7.75 10.99
CA LYS A 311 14.55 -8.38 10.79
C LYS A 311 15.38 -8.52 12.08
N SER A 312 15.24 -7.60 13.02
CA SER A 312 16.11 -7.51 14.21
C SER A 312 15.57 -8.28 15.42
N SER A 313 14.30 -8.72 15.40
CA SER A 313 13.60 -9.36 16.55
C SER A 313 13.67 -8.57 17.87
N PHE A 314 14.04 -7.29 17.79
CA PHE A 314 14.09 -6.32 18.88
C PHE A 314 12.86 -5.41 18.77
N ASP A 315 12.23 -5.06 19.90
CA ASP A 315 11.15 -4.07 19.93
C ASP A 315 11.76 -2.66 20.00
N PRO A 316 11.82 -1.92 18.89
CA PRO A 316 12.45 -0.60 18.86
C PRO A 316 11.63 0.45 19.61
N PHE A 317 10.36 0.17 19.95
CA PHE A 317 9.46 1.14 20.58
C PHE A 317 9.42 1.00 22.10
N HIS A 318 10.07 -0.01 22.69
CA HIS A 318 9.96 -0.28 24.13
C HIS A 318 10.30 0.94 25.00
N GLU A 319 11.45 1.57 24.76
CA GLU A 319 11.90 2.75 25.52
C GLU A 319 11.01 3.98 25.27
N PHE A 320 10.51 4.13 24.04
CA PHE A 320 9.54 5.17 23.71
C PHE A 320 8.24 4.97 24.49
N LEU A 321 7.66 3.76 24.49
CA LEU A 321 6.41 3.45 25.19
C LEU A 321 6.52 3.70 26.69
N LYS A 322 7.65 3.30 27.30
CA LYS A 322 7.94 3.60 28.71
C LYS A 322 7.92 5.10 28.99
N SER A 323 8.56 5.89 28.12
CA SER A 323 8.60 7.35 28.23
C SER A 323 7.24 7.99 28.00
N PHE A 324 6.48 7.49 27.03
CA PHE A 324 5.11 7.90 26.73
C PHE A 324 4.21 7.69 27.94
N PHE A 325 4.16 6.49 28.52
CA PHE A 325 3.33 6.23 29.71
C PHE A 325 3.77 7.05 30.93
N SER A 326 5.07 7.31 31.11
CA SER A 326 5.54 8.25 32.13
C SER A 326 4.97 9.66 31.92
N TRP A 327 5.04 10.16 30.68
CA TRP A 327 4.47 11.45 30.31
C TRP A 327 2.96 11.53 30.55
N THR A 328 2.20 10.47 30.21
CA THR A 328 0.73 10.46 30.45
C THR A 328 0.37 10.66 31.92
N ARG A 329 1.23 10.19 32.85
CA ARG A 329 0.98 10.25 34.30
C ARG A 329 1.52 11.52 34.94
N THR A 330 2.70 11.95 34.52
CA THR A 330 3.48 12.99 35.21
C THR A 330 3.52 14.32 34.46
N ARG A 331 3.07 14.33 33.18
CA ARG A 331 3.14 15.48 32.27
C ARG A 331 4.55 16.05 32.10
N THR A 332 5.59 15.23 32.28
CA THR A 332 7.00 15.60 32.08
C THR A 332 7.37 15.80 30.60
N ARG A 333 8.65 16.03 30.25
CA ARG A 333 9.06 16.25 28.86
C ARG A 333 9.01 14.95 28.02
N LEU A 334 8.30 14.97 26.89
CA LEU A 334 8.21 13.87 25.91
C LEU A 334 9.03 14.10 24.63
N GLY A 335 9.42 15.35 24.34
CA GLY A 335 10.11 15.69 23.08
C GLY A 335 11.43 14.93 22.83
N GLY A 336 12.26 14.72 23.87
CA GLY A 336 13.50 13.95 23.73
C GLY A 336 13.28 12.50 23.26
N PRO A 337 12.42 11.73 23.96
CA PRO A 337 11.99 10.40 23.51
C PRO A 337 11.40 10.37 22.09
N ILE A 338 10.53 11.32 21.73
CA ILE A 338 9.98 11.41 20.36
C ILE A 338 11.09 11.63 19.34
N ARG A 339 11.99 12.59 19.60
CA ARG A 339 13.12 12.87 18.71
C ARG A 339 14.02 11.65 18.52
N SER A 340 14.27 10.87 19.57
CA SER A 340 15.02 9.61 19.46
C SER A 340 14.31 8.63 18.54
N LEU A 341 13.01 8.40 18.76
CA LEU A 341 12.22 7.50 17.94
C LEU A 341 12.22 7.91 16.46
N LEU A 342 12.03 9.19 16.17
CA LEU A 342 12.02 9.70 14.80
C LEU A 342 13.40 9.58 14.11
N LYS A 343 14.50 9.69 14.86
CA LYS A 343 15.85 9.41 14.34
C LYS A 343 16.03 7.93 14.04
N ASP A 344 15.62 7.05 14.95
CA ASP A 344 15.71 5.61 14.75
C ASP A 344 14.87 5.15 13.53
N LEU A 345 13.71 5.79 13.31
CA LEU A 345 12.90 5.60 12.11
C LEU A 345 13.63 6.07 10.85
N ALA A 346 14.19 7.28 10.84
CA ALA A 346 14.92 7.81 9.69
C ALA A 346 16.17 6.95 9.34
N ASP A 347 16.89 6.48 10.36
CA ASP A 347 18.05 5.61 10.18
C ASP A 347 17.61 4.25 9.62
N ALA A 348 16.54 3.65 10.14
CA ALA A 348 15.98 2.41 9.62
C ALA A 348 15.56 2.53 8.14
N LEU A 349 14.92 3.64 7.77
CA LEU A 349 14.56 3.94 6.37
C LEU A 349 15.79 4.08 5.46
N SER A 350 16.88 4.66 5.98
CA SER A 350 18.13 4.83 5.24
C SER A 350 18.87 3.51 4.98
N TYR A 351 18.62 2.48 5.80
CA TYR A 351 19.17 1.14 5.60
C TYR A 351 18.33 0.24 4.71
N LEU A 352 17.15 0.70 4.27
CA LEU A 352 16.32 -0.08 3.36
C LEU A 352 16.93 -0.13 1.96
N PRO A 353 16.71 -1.24 1.23
CA PRO A 353 16.85 -1.25 -0.22
C PRO A 353 16.09 -0.07 -0.83
N GLU A 354 16.73 0.63 -1.78
CA GLU A 354 16.19 1.84 -2.42
C GLU A 354 14.77 1.65 -2.96
N ASP A 355 14.47 0.46 -3.50
CA ASP A 355 13.15 0.11 -4.02
C ASP A 355 12.07 0.06 -2.92
N LEU A 356 12.37 -0.51 -1.76
CA LEU A 356 11.41 -0.54 -0.64
C LEU A 356 11.24 0.83 0.02
N SER A 357 12.30 1.62 0.10
CA SER A 357 12.22 3.00 0.57
C SER A 357 11.33 3.85 -0.35
N TYR A 358 11.54 3.74 -1.67
CA TYR A 358 10.74 4.41 -2.68
C TYR A 358 9.25 4.03 -2.62
N LYS A 359 8.94 2.74 -2.44
CA LYS A 359 7.56 2.26 -2.25
C LYS A 359 6.88 2.95 -1.07
N LEU A 360 7.51 2.90 0.11
CA LEU A 360 6.94 3.47 1.33
C LEU A 360 6.73 4.98 1.18
N ILE A 361 7.67 5.70 0.57
CA ILE A 361 7.55 7.14 0.30
C ILE A 361 6.34 7.43 -0.59
N ASN A 362 6.12 6.63 -1.65
CA ASN A 362 4.97 6.81 -2.54
C ASN A 362 3.64 6.51 -1.85
N GLU A 363 3.59 5.49 -1.00
CA GLU A 363 2.39 5.14 -0.23
C GLU A 363 2.04 6.22 0.80
N VAL A 364 3.04 6.72 1.55
CA VAL A 364 2.87 7.84 2.49
C VAL A 364 2.43 9.10 1.75
N ARG A 365 3.05 9.42 0.62
CA ARG A 365 2.66 10.56 -0.22
C ARG A 365 1.20 10.43 -0.69
N THR A 366 0.83 9.27 -1.22
CA THR A 366 -0.54 9.03 -1.71
C THR A 366 -1.56 9.13 -0.58
N PHE A 367 -1.22 8.62 0.61
CA PHE A 367 -2.06 8.75 1.81
C PHE A 367 -2.29 10.21 2.21
N LEU A 368 -1.22 11.01 2.26
CA LEU A 368 -1.30 12.42 2.60
C LEU A 368 -2.11 13.21 1.55
N GLU A 369 -1.88 12.95 0.26
CA GLU A 369 -2.62 13.62 -0.82
C GLU A 369 -4.13 13.36 -0.73
N ILE A 370 -4.56 12.12 -0.45
CA ILE A 370 -5.99 11.77 -0.26
C ILE A 370 -6.56 12.40 1.02
N THR A 371 -5.73 12.58 2.04
CA THR A 371 -6.15 13.15 3.33
C THR A 371 -6.34 14.66 3.24
N VAL A 372 -5.50 15.36 2.50
CA VAL A 372 -5.59 16.81 2.29
C VAL A 372 -6.70 17.17 1.31
N ASP A 373 -6.91 16.35 0.28
CA ASP A 373 -7.89 16.63 -0.77
C ASP A 373 -8.60 15.35 -1.27
N PRO A 374 -9.73 14.97 -0.64
CA PRO A 374 -10.42 13.71 -0.92
C PRO A 374 -11.31 13.75 -2.19
N GLU A 375 -11.54 14.91 -2.82
CA GLU A 375 -12.42 15.06 -4.00
C GLU A 375 -11.77 14.68 -5.35
N TYR A 376 -10.55 14.11 -5.35
CA TYR A 376 -9.78 13.82 -6.58
C TYR A 376 -9.53 12.33 -6.89
#